data_AF-A0A162X1A1-F1
#
_entry.id   AF-A0A162X1A1-F1
#
_cell.length_a   1.000
_cell.length_b   1.000
_cell.length_c   1.000
_cell.angle_alpha   90.00
_cell.angle_beta   90.00
_cell.angle_gamma   90.00
#
_symmetry.space_group_name_H-M   'P 1'
#
loop_
_entity.id
_entity.type
_entity.pdbx_description
1 polymer ?
#
loop_
_entity_poly.entity_id
_entity_poly.type
_entity_poly.pdbx_seq_one_letter_code
_entity_poly.pdbx_strand_id
1 'polypeptide(L)'
;MENIMTKKPDPINLTNPQQLIFVLRSETLKKVVTDFKTTKGTMDEPLPTDGLLIPNIIGIPKFTPNHEITFVLEPKEESIQLCYVCFQNVTKSGRDNSIQWSSVFKNVSSDESITIPPDNSLYAAPHTSHKNTVSLTVQDNIGDEEYNLYYTILFSYTLQNNAKFFFSIDPLMKISSST
;
A
#
# COMPACT_ATOMS: atom_id res chain seq x y z
N MET A 1 5.77 3.46 -42.65
CA MET A 1 5.45 2.57 -41.51
C MET A 1 6.63 2.64 -40.57
N GLU A 2 6.52 3.42 -39.49
CA GLU A 2 7.56 3.50 -38.47
C GLU A 2 7.49 2.27 -37.57
N ASN A 3 8.66 1.67 -37.31
CA ASN A 3 8.83 0.59 -36.36
C ASN A 3 8.49 1.10 -34.96
N ILE A 4 7.42 0.60 -34.37
CA ILE A 4 7.18 0.73 -32.93
C ILE A 4 8.25 -0.13 -32.26
N MET A 5 9.38 0.49 -31.90
CA MET A 5 10.36 -0.12 -31.00
C MET A 5 9.60 -0.44 -29.71
N THR A 6 9.35 -1.72 -29.46
CA THR A 6 8.97 -2.23 -28.14
C THR A 6 10.10 -1.88 -27.18
N LYS A 7 9.96 -0.76 -26.45
CA LYS A 7 10.79 -0.50 -25.28
C LYS A 7 10.68 -1.74 -24.39
N LYS A 8 11.81 -2.40 -24.13
CA LYS A 8 11.84 -3.44 -23.10
C LYS A 8 11.48 -2.75 -21.79
N PRO A 9 10.53 -3.28 -21.00
CA PRO A 9 10.27 -2.74 -19.67
C PRO A 9 11.57 -2.78 -18.87
N ASP A 10 11.84 -1.71 -18.13
CA ASP A 10 13.00 -1.66 -17.25
C ASP A 10 12.95 -2.83 -16.25
N PRO A 11 14.11 -3.38 -15.87
CA PRO A 11 14.15 -4.44 -14.87
C PRO A 11 13.59 -3.92 -13.56
N ILE A 12 12.49 -4.52 -13.11
CA ILE A 12 11.93 -4.30 -11.77
C ILE A 12 12.99 -4.74 -10.76
N ASN A 13 13.51 -3.79 -9.99
CA ASN A 13 14.41 -4.10 -8.89
C ASN A 13 13.57 -4.64 -7.72
N LEU A 14 13.60 -5.94 -7.50
CA LEU A 14 12.97 -6.57 -6.33
C LEU A 14 13.88 -6.40 -5.13
N THR A 15 13.33 -5.90 -4.03
CA THR A 15 14.03 -5.86 -2.74
C THR A 15 13.35 -6.80 -1.76
N ASN A 16 14.11 -7.31 -0.78
CA ASN A 16 13.58 -8.15 0.29
C ASN A 16 13.55 -7.38 1.63
N PRO A 17 12.87 -6.23 1.74
CA PRO A 17 12.78 -5.53 3.01
C PRO A 17 11.86 -6.32 3.96
N GLN A 18 12.34 -6.61 5.17
CA GLN A 18 11.51 -7.17 6.26
C GLN A 18 10.54 -6.10 6.81
N GLN A 19 10.87 -4.82 6.61
CA GLN A 19 10.10 -3.69 7.08
C GLN A 19 9.91 -2.67 5.96
N LEU A 20 8.65 -2.27 5.75
CA LEU A 20 8.24 -1.22 4.84
C LEU A 20 7.78 -0.01 5.67
N ILE A 21 8.65 1.00 5.74
CA ILE A 21 8.38 2.21 6.50
C ILE A 21 7.85 3.28 5.56
N PHE A 22 6.66 3.79 5.83
CA PHE A 22 6.04 4.90 5.11
C PHE A 22 6.12 6.14 5.98
N VAL A 23 7.05 7.03 5.66
CA VAL A 23 7.20 8.29 6.40
C VAL A 23 6.38 9.37 5.71
N LEU A 24 5.39 9.92 6.44
CA LEU A 24 4.52 10.97 5.94
C LEU A 24 4.94 12.35 6.47
N ARG A 25 5.07 13.32 5.55
CA ARG A 25 5.33 14.72 5.89
C ARG A 25 4.00 15.47 6.09
N SER A 26 3.72 15.85 7.33
CA SER A 26 2.50 16.57 7.71
C SER A 26 2.30 17.87 6.91
N GLU A 27 3.38 18.58 6.57
CA GLU A 27 3.33 19.80 5.73
C GLU A 27 2.74 19.54 4.34
N THR A 28 3.13 18.42 3.71
CA THR A 28 2.63 18.03 2.40
C THR A 28 1.14 17.67 2.47
N LEU A 29 0.72 16.95 3.52
CA LEU A 29 -0.69 16.65 3.76
C LEU A 29 -1.52 17.92 4.01
N LYS A 30 -1.01 18.87 4.81
CA LYS A 30 -1.66 20.17 5.04
C LYS A 30 -1.86 20.93 3.72
N LYS A 31 -0.86 20.92 2.83
CA LYS A 31 -0.96 21.50 1.50
C LYS A 31 -2.04 20.82 0.65
N VAL A 32 -2.02 19.49 0.57
CA VAL A 32 -3.01 18.69 -0.18
C VAL A 32 -4.44 18.96 0.32
N VAL A 33 -4.66 18.99 1.63
CA VAL A 33 -5.98 19.32 2.21
C VAL A 33 -6.41 20.75 1.89
N THR A 34 -5.47 21.69 1.88
CA THR A 34 -5.74 23.09 1.53
C THR A 34 -6.10 23.23 0.05
N ASP A 35 -5.36 22.56 -0.83
CA ASP A 35 -5.61 22.55 -2.27
C ASP A 35 -6.97 21.91 -2.60
N PHE A 36 -7.34 20.84 -1.87
CA PHE A 36 -8.67 20.23 -1.94
C PHE A 36 -9.78 21.20 -1.51
N LYS A 37 -9.63 21.86 -0.35
CA LYS A 37 -10.62 22.85 0.14
C LYS A 37 -10.76 24.07 -0.75
N THR A 38 -9.71 24.44 -1.47
CA THR A 38 -9.66 25.63 -2.34
C THR A 38 -9.96 25.32 -3.80
N THR A 39 -10.33 24.07 -4.13
CA THR A 39 -10.60 23.59 -5.50
C THR A 39 -9.44 23.82 -6.48
N LYS A 40 -8.23 24.06 -5.97
CA LYS A 40 -7.02 24.24 -6.80
C LYS A 40 -6.45 22.92 -7.31
N GLY A 41 -6.89 21.78 -6.76
CA GLY A 41 -6.72 20.45 -7.34
C GLY A 41 -8.09 19.86 -7.64
N THR A 42 -8.65 20.18 -8.81
CA THR A 42 -9.79 19.44 -9.37
C THR A 42 -9.29 18.10 -9.94
N MET A 43 -10.20 17.21 -10.37
CA MET A 43 -9.79 15.98 -11.08
C MET A 43 -8.94 16.25 -12.34
N ASP A 44 -8.87 17.50 -12.81
CA ASP A 44 -8.11 17.93 -13.99
C ASP A 44 -6.61 18.14 -13.68
N GLU A 45 -6.24 18.41 -12.43
CA GLU A 45 -4.84 18.51 -12.00
C GLU A 45 -4.61 17.56 -10.80
N PRO A 46 -3.80 16.49 -10.97
CA PRO A 46 -3.57 15.53 -9.90
C PRO A 46 -2.91 16.23 -8.70
N LEU A 47 -3.42 15.96 -7.50
CA LEU A 47 -2.81 16.45 -6.26
C LEU A 47 -1.37 15.94 -6.19
N PRO A 48 -0.36 16.80 -5.94
CA PRO A 48 1.03 16.37 -5.91
C PRO A 48 1.31 15.51 -4.68
N THR A 49 1.16 14.19 -4.83
CA THR A 49 1.43 13.19 -3.79
C THR A 49 2.90 12.72 -3.77
N ASP A 50 3.71 13.19 -4.71
CA ASP A 50 5.09 12.76 -4.90
C ASP A 50 6.00 13.05 -3.70
N GLY A 51 5.63 14.02 -2.85
CA GLY A 51 6.32 14.32 -1.59
C GLY A 51 5.77 13.63 -0.33
N LEU A 52 4.68 12.86 -0.44
CA LEU A 52 4.04 12.25 0.74
C LEU A 52 4.89 11.18 1.40
N LEU A 53 5.56 10.34 0.61
CA LEU A 53 6.43 9.28 1.09
C LEU A 53 7.90 9.66 0.93
N ILE A 54 8.69 9.47 1.98
CA ILE A 54 10.16 9.44 1.84
C ILE A 54 10.53 8.25 0.93
N PRO A 55 11.44 8.43 -0.04
CA PRO A 55 11.92 7.36 -0.90
C PRO A 55 12.90 6.43 -0.15
N ASN A 56 12.44 5.81 0.94
CA ASN A 56 13.17 4.78 1.67
C ASN A 56 12.82 3.36 1.18
N ILE A 57 11.80 3.21 0.35
CA ILE A 57 11.47 1.97 -0.36
C ILE A 57 12.15 2.02 -1.72
N ILE A 58 13.25 1.30 -1.86
CA ILE A 58 13.92 1.06 -3.15
C ILE A 58 13.32 -0.23 -3.70
N GLY A 59 12.61 -0.17 -4.83
CA GLY A 59 12.08 -1.36 -5.50
C GLY A 59 10.77 -1.94 -4.95
N ILE A 60 10.26 -2.99 -5.59
CA ILE A 60 9.03 -3.69 -5.19
C ILE A 60 9.39 -4.71 -4.09
N PRO A 61 8.70 -4.71 -2.92
CA PRO A 61 8.96 -5.70 -1.89
C PRO A 61 8.57 -7.10 -2.37
N LYS A 62 9.51 -8.04 -2.22
CA LYS A 62 9.27 -9.46 -2.44
C LYS A 62 8.84 -10.12 -1.12
N PHE A 63 7.71 -10.82 -1.17
CA PHE A 63 7.18 -11.59 -0.06
C PHE A 63 7.92 -12.94 0.02
N THR A 64 8.82 -13.09 1.00
CA THR A 64 9.59 -14.33 1.20
C THR A 64 8.89 -15.27 2.20
N PRO A 65 8.83 -16.59 1.96
CA PRO A 65 8.17 -17.54 2.85
C PRO A 65 8.68 -17.46 4.30
N ASN A 66 7.81 -17.67 5.29
CA ASN A 66 8.11 -17.61 6.73
C ASN A 66 8.65 -16.27 7.26
N HIS A 67 8.56 -15.19 6.48
CA HIS A 67 9.00 -13.87 6.94
C HIS A 67 7.81 -13.02 7.38
N GLU A 68 8.00 -12.29 8.46
CA GLU A 68 7.11 -11.20 8.83
C GLU A 68 7.42 -9.99 7.96
N ILE A 69 6.37 -9.36 7.46
CA ILE A 69 6.41 -8.11 6.73
C ILE A 69 5.62 -7.10 7.52
N THR A 70 6.30 -6.01 7.87
CA THR A 70 5.73 -4.97 8.71
C THR A 70 5.59 -3.67 7.94
N PHE A 71 4.38 -3.13 7.89
CA PHE A 71 4.03 -1.83 7.35
C PHE A 71 3.95 -0.84 8.52
N VAL A 72 4.81 0.18 8.51
CA VAL A 72 4.85 1.20 9.56
C VAL A 72 4.52 2.57 8.99
N LEU A 73 3.57 3.28 9.61
CA LEU A 73 3.28 4.67 9.32
C LEU A 73 3.96 5.58 10.35
N GLU A 74 4.97 6.33 9.93
CA GLU A 74 5.69 7.27 10.81
C GLU A 74 5.26 8.71 10.53
N PRO A 75 4.41 9.32 11.39
CA PRO A 75 4.13 10.75 11.31
C PRO A 75 5.31 11.55 11.86
N LYS A 76 5.75 12.58 11.14
CA LYS A 76 6.78 13.50 11.63
C LYS A 76 6.22 14.53 12.63
N GLU A 77 5.05 15.14 12.38
CA GLU A 77 4.59 16.28 13.19
C GLU A 77 3.04 16.49 13.31
N GLU A 78 2.15 15.49 13.26
CA GLU A 78 0.73 15.58 13.75
C GLU A 78 -0.11 14.28 13.57
N SER A 79 -1.36 14.26 14.07
CA SER A 79 -2.38 13.18 14.14
C SER A 79 -2.71 12.45 12.82
N ILE A 80 -1.82 11.56 12.42
CA ILE A 80 -2.02 10.60 11.32
C ILE A 80 -2.16 9.21 11.91
N GLN A 81 -3.12 8.44 11.39
CA GLN A 81 -3.37 7.07 11.83
C GLN A 81 -3.49 6.12 10.63
N LEU A 82 -2.73 5.02 10.67
CA LEU A 82 -2.91 3.91 9.73
C LEU A 82 -4.29 3.28 9.95
N CYS A 83 -5.08 3.14 8.88
CA CYS A 83 -6.40 2.54 8.96
C CYS A 83 -6.32 1.06 8.61
N TYR A 84 -5.78 0.74 7.43
CA TYR A 84 -5.50 -0.63 7.00
C TYR A 84 -4.53 -0.66 5.83
N VAL A 85 -3.97 -1.83 5.57
CA VAL A 85 -3.34 -2.21 4.30
C VAL A 85 -4.28 -3.19 3.60
N CYS A 86 -4.64 -2.89 2.35
CA CYS A 86 -5.48 -3.74 1.51
C CYS A 86 -4.59 -4.47 0.51
N PHE A 87 -4.74 -5.78 0.39
CA PHE A 87 -4.09 -6.63 -0.60
C PHE A 87 -5.10 -7.15 -1.60
N GLN A 88 -4.70 -7.14 -2.87
CA GLN A 88 -5.51 -7.62 -3.98
C GLN A 88 -4.64 -8.44 -4.91
N ASN A 89 -5.20 -9.53 -5.45
CA ASN A 89 -4.56 -10.27 -6.53
C ASN A 89 -5.00 -9.67 -7.87
N VAL A 90 -4.06 -9.09 -8.62
CA VAL A 90 -4.36 -8.52 -9.94
C VAL A 90 -3.86 -9.49 -11.00
N THR A 91 -4.51 -10.64 -11.12
CA THR A 91 -4.43 -11.41 -12.36
C THR A 91 -5.31 -10.72 -13.41
N LYS A 92 -4.69 -10.32 -14.54
CA LYS A 92 -5.42 -9.80 -15.72
C LYS A 92 -6.54 -10.78 -16.08
N SER A 93 -7.79 -10.33 -15.94
CA SER A 93 -9.03 -10.87 -16.52
C SER A 93 -9.01 -12.35 -16.95
N GLY A 94 -9.76 -13.21 -16.25
CA GLY A 94 -10.20 -14.51 -16.78
C GLY A 94 -9.80 -15.77 -16.00
N ARG A 95 -9.15 -15.65 -14.83
CA ARG A 95 -9.05 -16.75 -13.85
C ARG A 95 -9.73 -16.33 -12.56
N ASP A 96 -10.38 -17.28 -11.89
CA ASP A 96 -11.05 -17.08 -10.60
C ASP A 96 -10.16 -16.26 -9.66
N ASN A 97 -10.62 -15.07 -9.28
CA ASN A 97 -9.96 -14.16 -8.33
C ASN A 97 -9.99 -14.69 -6.88
N SER A 98 -10.21 -15.99 -6.68
CA SER A 98 -10.37 -16.62 -5.37
C SER A 98 -9.02 -16.99 -4.76
N ILE A 99 -8.13 -16.01 -4.58
CA ILE A 99 -6.93 -16.23 -3.76
C ILE A 99 -7.38 -16.64 -2.35
N GLN A 100 -6.94 -17.80 -1.89
CA GLN A 100 -7.18 -18.24 -0.52
C GLN A 100 -6.12 -17.56 0.35
N TRP A 101 -6.43 -16.43 0.98
CA TRP A 101 -5.41 -15.66 1.71
C TRP A 101 -4.67 -16.45 2.79
N SER A 102 -5.28 -17.51 3.34
CA SER A 102 -4.62 -18.46 4.25
C SER A 102 -3.50 -19.30 3.61
N SER A 103 -3.40 -19.38 2.28
CA SER A 103 -2.26 -19.96 1.55
C SER A 103 -1.10 -18.97 1.37
N VAL A 104 -1.36 -17.68 1.55
CA VAL A 104 -0.36 -16.60 1.38
C VAL A 104 0.17 -16.12 2.73
N PHE A 105 -0.74 -15.88 3.68
CA PHE A 105 -0.42 -15.35 4.99
C PHE A 105 -0.90 -16.29 6.09
N LYS A 106 -0.13 -16.34 7.18
CA LYS A 106 -0.49 -17.11 8.38
C LYS A 106 -1.56 -16.36 9.18
N ASN A 107 -2.32 -17.11 9.99
CA ASN A 107 -3.28 -16.60 10.98
C ASN A 107 -4.44 -15.74 10.43
N VAL A 108 -4.64 -15.70 9.11
CA VAL A 108 -5.69 -14.91 8.45
C VAL A 108 -7.08 -15.11 9.06
N SER A 109 -7.43 -16.35 9.41
CA SER A 109 -8.77 -16.66 9.95
C SER A 109 -8.92 -16.46 11.46
N SER A 110 -7.81 -16.28 12.18
CA SER A 110 -7.77 -16.16 13.64
C SER A 110 -7.40 -14.76 14.13
N ASP A 111 -6.90 -13.91 13.24
CA ASP A 111 -6.49 -12.56 13.55
C ASP A 111 -7.66 -11.58 13.38
N GLU A 112 -8.13 -11.01 14.48
CA GLU A 112 -9.23 -10.05 14.49
C GLU A 112 -8.93 -8.73 13.76
N SER A 113 -7.64 -8.45 13.51
CA SER A 113 -7.22 -7.29 12.73
C SER A 113 -7.34 -7.50 11.22
N ILE A 114 -7.63 -8.73 10.79
CA ILE A 114 -7.76 -9.10 9.38
C ILE A 114 -9.25 -9.26 9.01
N THR A 115 -9.63 -8.74 7.86
CA THR A 115 -10.98 -8.86 7.30
C THR A 115 -10.89 -9.18 5.82
N ILE A 116 -11.70 -10.14 5.36
CA ILE A 116 -11.83 -10.51 3.94
C ILE A 116 -13.29 -10.32 3.55
N PRO A 117 -13.62 -9.28 2.74
CA PRO A 117 -14.97 -9.07 2.26
C PRO A 117 -15.31 -10.00 1.08
N PRO A 118 -16.56 -9.97 0.58
CA PRO A 118 -16.99 -10.78 -0.56
C PRO A 118 -16.23 -10.53 -1.87
N ASP A 119 -15.54 -9.40 -2.01
CA ASP A 119 -14.66 -9.10 -3.14
C ASP A 119 -13.33 -9.86 -3.10
N ASN A 120 -13.11 -10.63 -2.02
CA ASN A 120 -11.94 -11.43 -1.75
C ASN A 120 -10.63 -10.63 -1.66
N SER A 121 -10.71 -9.34 -1.36
CA SER A 121 -9.54 -8.53 -0.97
C SER A 121 -9.17 -8.83 0.49
N LEU A 122 -7.91 -8.71 0.88
CA LEU A 122 -7.49 -8.84 2.29
C LEU A 122 -7.21 -7.48 2.89
N TYR A 123 -7.94 -7.13 3.94
CA TYR A 123 -7.73 -5.91 4.71
C TYR A 123 -7.06 -6.27 6.02
N ALA A 124 -5.88 -5.73 6.29
CA ALA A 124 -5.17 -5.88 7.56
C ALA A 124 -5.06 -4.52 8.25
N ALA A 125 -5.68 -4.39 9.43
CA ALA A 125 -5.70 -3.18 10.24
C ALA A 125 -4.64 -3.23 11.35
N PRO A 126 -4.20 -2.08 11.88
CA PRO A 126 -3.31 -2.09 13.04
C PRO A 126 -4.00 -2.69 14.27
N HIS A 127 -3.27 -3.49 15.05
CA HIS A 127 -3.75 -3.88 16.38
C HIS A 127 -3.92 -2.66 17.28
N THR A 128 -4.88 -2.74 18.21
CA THR A 128 -5.20 -1.65 19.15
C THR A 128 -4.01 -1.18 19.98
N SER A 129 -3.05 -2.07 20.25
CA SER A 129 -1.80 -1.80 20.94
C SER A 129 -0.80 -1.00 20.09
N HIS A 130 -0.81 -1.13 18.75
CA HIS A 130 0.17 -0.57 17.82
C HIS A 130 -0.54 0.11 16.64
N LYS A 131 -1.18 1.25 16.91
CA LYS A 131 -2.14 1.94 16.01
C LYS A 131 -1.61 2.36 14.63
N ASN A 132 -0.30 2.27 14.39
CA ASN A 132 0.36 2.71 13.15
C ASN A 132 1.18 1.60 12.49
N THR A 133 0.99 0.36 12.92
CA THR A 133 1.76 -0.79 12.44
C THR A 133 0.82 -1.91 12.04
N VAL A 134 1.04 -2.48 10.84
CA VAL A 134 0.40 -3.72 10.39
C VAL A 134 1.51 -4.73 10.14
N SER A 135 1.39 -5.93 10.69
CA SER A 135 2.36 -7.01 10.51
C SER A 135 1.66 -8.25 9.97
N LEU A 136 2.22 -8.85 8.93
CA LEU A 136 1.70 -10.06 8.30
C LEU A 136 2.84 -11.07 8.14
N THR A 137 2.60 -12.32 8.51
CA THR A 137 3.59 -13.39 8.28
C THR A 137 3.26 -14.17 7.02
N VAL A 138 4.21 -14.27 6.11
CA VAL A 138 4.10 -15.05 4.87
C VAL A 138 4.11 -16.56 5.19
N GLN A 139 3.23 -17.33 4.55
CA GLN A 139 3.17 -18.80 4.63
C GLN A 139 4.46 -19.44 4.10
N ASP A 140 4.77 -20.64 4.60
CA ASP A 140 5.95 -21.41 4.21
C ASP A 140 5.81 -22.00 2.79
N ASN A 141 4.57 -22.35 2.45
CA ASN A 141 4.20 -23.08 1.26
C ASN A 141 3.34 -22.24 0.32
N ILE A 142 3.66 -20.94 0.17
CA ILE A 142 3.20 -20.22 -1.02
C ILE A 142 3.63 -21.10 -2.19
N GLY A 143 2.67 -21.79 -2.82
CA GLY A 143 2.98 -22.82 -3.79
C GLY A 143 3.77 -22.25 -4.97
N ASP A 144 4.08 -23.08 -5.96
CA ASP A 144 4.67 -22.61 -7.24
C ASP A 144 3.75 -21.63 -8.02
N GLU A 145 2.64 -21.18 -7.42
CA GLU A 145 1.75 -20.15 -7.93
C GLU A 145 2.38 -18.76 -7.72
N GLU A 146 2.70 -18.08 -8.82
CA GLU A 146 3.13 -16.69 -8.79
C GLU A 146 1.94 -15.76 -8.47
N TYR A 147 1.77 -15.42 -7.18
CA TYR A 147 0.84 -14.37 -6.79
C TYR A 147 1.43 -13.00 -7.09
N ASN A 148 0.79 -12.26 -8.01
CA ASN A 148 1.08 -10.85 -8.23
C ASN A 148 0.24 -10.01 -7.27
N LEU A 149 0.76 -9.82 -6.06
CA LEU A 149 0.10 -9.10 -4.99
C LEU A 149 0.26 -7.59 -5.17
N TYR A 150 -0.86 -6.90 -5.30
CA TYR A 150 -0.94 -5.45 -5.22
C TYR A 150 -1.40 -5.07 -3.84
N TYR A 151 -0.89 -3.96 -3.31
CA TYR A 151 -1.31 -3.48 -2.01
C TYR A 151 -1.48 -1.97 -1.99
N THR A 152 -2.52 -1.53 -1.29
CA THR A 152 -2.84 -0.12 -1.07
C THR A 152 -2.88 0.16 0.42
N ILE A 153 -2.28 1.26 0.84
CA ILE A 153 -2.23 1.68 2.24
C ILE A 153 -3.25 2.80 2.45
N LEU A 154 -4.24 2.57 3.31
CA LEU A 154 -5.19 3.60 3.72
C LEU A 154 -4.80 4.16 5.07
N PHE A 155 -4.71 5.48 5.16
CA PHE A 155 -4.51 6.20 6.42
C PHE A 155 -5.46 7.38 6.52
N SER A 156 -5.63 7.87 7.75
CA SER A 156 -6.43 9.06 8.03
C SER A 156 -5.57 10.17 8.61
N TYR A 157 -5.92 11.39 8.25
CA TYR A 157 -5.36 12.61 8.81
C TYR A 157 -6.47 13.41 9.47
N THR A 158 -6.27 13.74 10.75
CA THR A 158 -7.24 14.52 11.53
C THR A 158 -6.68 15.90 11.80
N LEU A 159 -7.38 16.94 11.31
CA LEU A 159 -7.04 18.33 11.59
C LEU A 159 -7.32 18.68 13.05
N GLN A 160 -6.71 19.78 13.53
CA GLN A 160 -6.94 20.31 14.88
C GLN A 160 -8.42 20.65 15.16
N ASN A 161 -9.21 20.95 14.12
CA ASN A 161 -10.65 21.18 14.23
C ASN A 161 -11.50 19.89 14.13
N ASN A 162 -10.89 18.71 14.29
CA ASN A 162 -11.49 17.37 14.17
C ASN A 162 -12.03 17.00 12.79
N ALA A 163 -11.79 17.78 11.75
CA ALA A 163 -12.10 17.34 10.39
C ALA A 163 -11.16 16.20 9.99
N LYS A 164 -11.73 15.09 9.52
CA LYS A 164 -11.00 13.87 9.16
C LYS A 164 -10.97 13.67 7.65
N PHE A 165 -9.78 13.42 7.13
CA PHE A 165 -9.52 13.12 5.72
C PHE A 165 -8.93 11.72 5.61
N PHE A 166 -9.26 11.01 4.55
CA PHE A 166 -8.72 9.69 4.24
C PHE A 166 -7.88 9.76 2.97
N PHE A 167 -6.75 9.06 2.99
CA PHE A 167 -5.80 9.02 1.91
C PHE A 167 -5.40 7.57 1.65
N SER A 168 -5.31 7.21 0.38
CA SER A 168 -4.81 5.91 -0.09
C SER A 168 -3.51 6.11 -0.85
N ILE A 169 -2.52 5.25 -0.61
CA ILE A 169 -1.30 5.20 -1.42
C ILE A 169 -1.15 3.80 -2.00
N ASP A 170 -0.97 3.72 -3.31
CA ASP A 170 -0.44 2.55 -4.01
C ASP A 170 1.08 2.76 -4.20
N PRO A 171 1.94 2.03 -3.48
CA PRO A 171 3.38 2.20 -3.59
C PRO A 171 3.94 1.76 -4.95
N LEU A 172 3.22 0.91 -5.69
CA LEU A 172 3.62 0.47 -7.02
C LEU A 172 3.43 1.58 -8.07
N MET A 173 2.47 2.50 -7.87
CA MET A 173 2.30 3.66 -8.76
C MET A 173 3.57 4.53 -8.79
N LYS A 174 4.25 4.74 -7.66
CA LYS A 174 5.52 5.49 -7.62
C LYS A 174 6.67 4.78 -8.34
N ILE A 175 6.69 3.46 -8.31
CA ILE A 175 7.71 2.67 -9.01
C ILE A 175 7.46 2.73 -10.53
N SER A 176 6.19 2.75 -10.95
CA SER A 176 5.79 2.87 -12.37
C SER A 176 6.01 4.25 -12.99
N SER A 177 6.09 5.32 -12.20
CA SER A 177 6.35 6.68 -12.69
C SER A 177 7.85 6.99 -12.86
N SER A 178 8.72 6.06 -12.47
CA SER A 178 10.18 6.19 -12.56
C SER A 178 10.78 5.58 -13.84
N THR A 179 9.92 5.14 -14.78
CA THR A 179 10.27 4.50 -16.06
C THR A 179 9.82 5.34 -17.25
#